data_AF-A0A7L0S336-F1
#
_entry.id   AF-A0A7L0S336-F1
#
_cell.length_a   1.000
_cell.length_b   1.000
_cell.length_c   1.000
_cell.angle_alpha   90.00
_cell.angle_beta   90.00
_cell.angle_gamma   90.00
#
_symmetry.space_group_name_H-M   'P 1'
#
loop_
_entity.id
_entity.type
_entity.pdbx_description
1 polymer ?
#
loop_
_entity_poly.entity_id
_entity_poly.type
_entity_poly.pdbx_seq_one_letter_code
_entity_poly.pdbx_strand_id
1 'polypeptide(L)' 'MPLDHRRLRGPEESQPPELWAAAGEVPAAAGGEEEEEGEAAAGGAEAAPRDPCALRPLFARAGLL' A
#
# COMPACT_ATOMS: atom_id res chain seq x y z
N MET A 1 20.07 -15.95 7.31
CA MET A 1 18.89 -16.72 7.76
C MET A 1 19.09 -18.17 7.34
N PRO A 2 18.88 -19.17 8.21
CA PRO A 2 18.97 -20.58 7.80
C PRO A 2 18.01 -20.85 6.64
N LEU A 3 18.44 -21.65 5.66
CA LEU A 3 17.60 -22.00 4.50
C LEU A 3 16.35 -22.75 4.97
N ASP A 4 15.16 -22.22 4.66
CA ASP A 4 13.89 -22.91 4.93
C ASP A 4 13.69 -24.04 3.90
N HIS A 5 13.72 -25.29 4.38
CA HIS A 5 13.56 -26.48 3.54
C HIS A 5 12.10 -26.87 3.30
N ARG A 6 11.14 -26.17 3.90
CA ARG A 6 9.69 -26.44 3.75
C ARG A 6 9.03 -25.52 2.73
N ARG A 7 9.75 -24.51 2.23
CA ARG A 7 9.27 -23.56 1.24
C ARG A 7 9.97 -23.76 -0.10
N LEU A 8 9.34 -23.23 -1.14
CA LEU A 8 9.99 -23.11 -2.44
C LEU A 8 11.25 -22.25 -2.29
N ARG A 9 12.35 -22.71 -2.89
CA ARG A 9 13.61 -21.99 -2.88
C ARG A 9 13.55 -20.86 -3.91
N GLY A 10 13.42 -19.63 -3.39
CA GLY A 10 13.59 -18.41 -4.17
C GLY A 10 15.07 -18.00 -4.28
N PRO A 11 15.36 -16.83 -4.88
CA PRO A 11 16.70 -16.25 -4.84
C PRO A 11 17.13 -15.99 -3.39
N GLU A 12 18.43 -16.02 -3.15
CA GLU A 12 18.99 -15.73 -1.82
C GLU A 12 18.77 -14.26 -1.41
N GLU A 13 18.78 -13.36 -2.40
CA GLU A 13 18.56 -11.93 -2.20
C GLU A 13 17.48 -11.40 -3.15
N SER A 14 16.62 -10.53 -2.63
CA SER A 14 15.65 -9.75 -3.41
C SER A 14 15.47 -8.40 -2.74
N GLN A 15 15.97 -7.34 -3.37
CA GLN A 15 15.77 -5.99 -2.88
C GLN A 15 14.41 -5.46 -3.38
N PRO A 16 13.62 -4.77 -2.53
CA PRO A 16 12.30 -4.27 -2.90
C PRO A 16 12.38 -3.01 -3.80
N PRO A 17 11.51 -2.88 -4.83
CA PRO A 17 11.61 -1.83 -5.86
C PRO A 17 11.62 -0.40 -5.30
N GLU A 18 11.03 -0.17 -4.13
CA GLU A 18 10.94 1.12 -3.46
C GLU A 18 12.31 1.70 -3.07
N LEU A 19 13.34 0.85 -2.93
CA LEU A 19 14.71 1.31 -2.65
C LEU A 19 15.35 2.03 -3.85
N TRP A 20 14.87 1.76 -5.05
CA TRP A 20 15.36 2.38 -6.28
C TRP A 20 14.31 3.23 -6.98
N ALA A 21 13.08 3.26 -6.46
CA ALA A 21 12.13 4.28 -6.83
C ALA A 21 12.77 5.64 -6.50
N ALA A 22 12.98 6.46 -7.53
CA ALA A 22 13.22 7.88 -7.29
C ALA A 22 12.05 8.37 -6.44
N ALA A 23 12.31 9.12 -5.37
CA ALA A 23 11.26 9.70 -4.56
C ALA A 23 10.37 10.58 -5.46
N GLY A 24 9.25 10.04 -5.93
CA GLY A 24 8.46 10.62 -7.01
C GLY A 24 7.59 9.59 -7.73
N GLU A 25 6.43 9.30 -7.13
CA GLU A 25 5.17 8.90 -7.78
C GLU A 25 5.15 7.60 -8.60
N VAL A 26 4.58 6.54 -8.01
CA VAL A 26 3.94 5.45 -8.77
C VAL A 26 2.42 5.61 -8.61
N PRO A 27 1.66 5.94 -9.66
CA PRO A 27 0.20 6.01 -9.56
C PRO A 27 -0.38 4.61 -9.34
N ALA A 28 -1.23 4.49 -8.32
CA ALA A 28 -1.98 3.28 -8.05
C ALA A 28 -2.90 2.94 -9.24
N ALA A 29 -2.91 1.66 -9.59
CA ALA A 29 -3.56 1.06 -10.76
C ALA A 29 -4.97 1.60 -11.08
N ALA A 30 -5.16 1.90 -12.37
CA ALA A 30 -6.44 2.25 -12.98
C ALA A 30 -7.51 1.17 -12.77
N GLY A 31 -8.69 1.59 -12.34
CA GLY A 31 -9.90 0.77 -12.33
C GLY A 31 -11.11 1.48 -11.76
N GLY A 32 -11.99 1.97 -12.63
CA GLY A 32 -13.37 2.36 -12.32
C GLY A 32 -13.59 3.87 -12.19
N GLU A 33 -13.99 4.49 -13.29
CA GLU A 33 -14.52 5.84 -13.36
C GLU A 33 -15.81 5.95 -12.53
N GLU A 34 -15.88 6.92 -11.61
CA GLU A 34 -17.01 7.82 -11.41
C GLU A 34 -16.54 8.97 -10.48
N GLU A 35 -16.62 10.18 -11.01
CA GLU A 35 -16.10 11.42 -10.43
C GLU A 35 -16.95 11.88 -9.23
N GLU A 36 -16.30 12.13 -8.07
CA GLU A 36 -16.62 13.28 -7.22
C GLU A 36 -15.36 13.70 -6.45
N GLU A 37 -15.09 15.01 -6.46
CA GLU A 37 -13.90 15.71 -5.98
C GLU A 37 -13.52 15.40 -4.52
N GLY A 38 -12.22 15.19 -4.25
CA GLY A 38 -11.73 15.12 -2.87
C GLY A 38 -10.31 14.58 -2.66
N GLU A 39 -9.32 15.32 -3.16
CA GLU A 39 -8.01 15.53 -2.52
C GLU A 39 -7.01 14.35 -2.38
N ALA A 40 -6.14 14.27 -3.39
CA ALA A 40 -4.71 13.92 -3.35
C ALA A 40 -4.21 12.90 -2.30
N ALA A 41 -4.13 11.62 -2.69
CA ALA A 41 -3.22 10.67 -2.07
C ALA A 41 -1.86 10.70 -2.79
N ALA A 42 -1.10 11.76 -2.55
CA ALA A 42 0.32 11.81 -2.90
C ALA A 42 1.12 10.96 -1.91
N GLY A 43 1.47 9.74 -2.31
CA GLY A 43 2.48 8.93 -1.64
C GLY A 43 3.85 9.56 -1.84
N GLY A 44 4.21 10.46 -0.92
CA GLY A 44 5.43 11.27 -0.94
C GLY A 44 5.23 12.71 -0.46
N ALA A 45 3.98 13.14 -0.29
CA ALA A 45 3.67 14.43 0.33
C ALA A 45 3.45 14.26 1.83
N GLU A 46 3.97 15.21 2.59
CA GLU A 46 3.66 15.40 4.00
C GLU A 46 2.15 15.26 4.23
N ALA A 47 1.77 14.44 5.21
CA ALA A 47 0.37 14.16 5.47
C ALA A 47 -0.34 15.47 5.82
N ALA A 48 -1.31 15.87 4.98
CA ALA A 48 -2.18 17.00 5.25
C ALA A 48 -2.80 16.88 6.66
N PRO A 49 -3.11 18.02 7.33
CA PRO A 49 -3.69 18.00 8.66
C PRO A 49 -4.97 17.16 8.69
N ARG A 50 -5.00 16.14 9.55
CA ARG A 50 -6.15 15.24 9.74
C ARG A 50 -6.86 15.56 11.05
N ASP A 51 -8.18 15.37 11.08
CA ASP A 51 -8.96 15.42 12.32
C ASP A 51 -8.53 14.28 13.26
N PRO A 52 -8.06 14.56 14.50
CA PRO A 52 -7.62 13.54 15.44
C PRO A 52 -8.74 12.59 15.87
N CYS A 53 -10.00 12.99 15.71
CA CYS A 53 -11.17 12.18 16.06
C CYS A 53 -11.75 11.40 14.88
N ALA A 54 -11.27 11.60 13.66
CA ALA A 54 -11.78 10.91 12.48
C ALA A 54 -11.39 9.42 12.50
N LEU A 55 -12.39 8.56 12.41
CA LEU A 55 -12.20 7.12 12.25
C LEU A 55 -12.09 6.76 10.77
N ARG A 56 -11.22 5.80 10.45
CA ARG A 56 -11.17 5.19 9.12
C ARG A 56 -12.44 4.36 8.89
N PRO A 57 -13.02 4.35 7.68
CA PRO A 57 -14.13 3.46 7.35
C PRO A 57 -13.78 2.00 7.67
N LEU A 58 -14.69 1.31 8.35
CA LEU A 58 -14.50 -0.07 8.78
C LEU A 58 -15.26 -1.02 7.84
N PHE A 59 -14.57 -2.03 7.33
CA PHE A 59 -15.21 -3.20 6.72
C PHE A 59 -15.23 -4.35 7.73
N ALA A 60 -16.42 -4.80 8.14
CA ALA A 60 -16.60 -5.87 9.11
C ALA A 60 -17.41 -7.03 8.50
N ARG A 61 -16.89 -8.26 8.64
CA ARG A 61 -17.56 -9.50 8.19
C ARG A 61 -17.44 -10.57 9.27
N ALA A 62 -18.55 -11.24 9.56
CA ALA A 62 -18.60 -12.41 10.45
C ALA A 62 -18.64 -13.71 9.64
N GLY A 63 -18.02 -14.78 10.18
CA GLY A 63 -18.12 -16.13 9.61
C GLY A 63 -17.32 -16.35 8.33
N LEU A 64 -16.17 -15.69 8.16
CA LEU A 64 -15.24 -16.00 7.07
C LEU A 64 -14.43 -17.24 7.45
N LEU A 65 -14.83 -18.40 6.91
CA LEU A 65 -14.03 -19.62 6.80
C LEU A 65 -14.31 -20.25 5.43
#